data_AF-G3BJX6-F1
#
_entry.id   AF-G3BJX6-F1
#
_cell.length_a   1.000
_cell.length_b   1.000
_cell.length_c   1.000
_cell.angle_alpha   90.00
_cell.angle_beta   90.00
_cell.angle_gamma   90.00
#
_symmetry.space_group_name_H-M   'P 1'
#
loop_
_entity.id
_entity.type
_entity.pdbx_description
1 polymer ?
#
loop_
_entity_poly.entity_id
_entity_poly.type
_entity_poly.pdbx_seq_one_letter_code
_entity_poly.pdbx_strand_id
1 'polypeptide(L)'
;AQTVPYGIPQIKAPAVHAQGYKGANVKVAVLDTGIHAAHPDLNVAGGASFVPSEPNATQDFQSHGTHVAGTIAALDNTIGVLGVAPSASLYAVKVLDRNGDGQYSWIISGIEWAVANNMDVINMSLGGPNGSTALKNAVDTANNRGVVVVAAAGNSGSTGSTSTVGYPAKYDSTIAVANVNSSNVRNSSSSAGPELDVSAPGTSILSTVPSRGYTSYTGTSMASPHVAGAAALILSKNPNLSNSQVRQRLENTATPLGNSFYYGKGLINVQAASN
;
A
#
# COMPACT_ATOMS: atom_id res chain seq x y z
N ALA A 1 -20.60 6.49 -13.76
CA ALA A 1 -19.47 7.26 -14.32
C ALA A 1 -18.30 7.08 -13.38
N GLN A 2 -17.11 6.81 -13.94
CA GLN A 2 -15.90 6.68 -13.15
C GLN A 2 -15.41 8.05 -12.67
N THR A 3 -14.92 8.10 -11.43
CA THR A 3 -14.27 9.24 -10.80
C THR A 3 -12.81 8.91 -10.57
N VAL A 4 -11.89 9.84 -10.81
CA VAL A 4 -10.47 9.65 -10.47
C VAL A 4 -10.22 10.27 -9.08
N PRO A 5 -9.98 9.47 -8.02
CA PRO A 5 -9.66 10.02 -6.70
C PRO A 5 -8.43 10.92 -6.77
N TYR A 6 -8.41 12.03 -6.03
CA TYR A 6 -7.37 13.06 -6.17
C TYR A 6 -5.94 12.54 -5.94
N GLY A 7 -5.78 11.48 -5.14
CA GLY A 7 -4.48 10.90 -4.85
C GLY A 7 -3.78 10.34 -6.11
N ILE A 8 -4.56 9.84 -7.08
CA ILE A 8 -4.05 9.29 -8.35
C ILE A 8 -3.30 10.36 -9.18
N PRO A 9 -3.90 11.51 -9.54
CA PRO A 9 -3.18 12.58 -10.23
C PRO A 9 -2.14 13.28 -9.36
N GLN A 10 -2.30 13.32 -8.03
CA GLN A 10 -1.33 13.97 -7.14
C GLN A 10 0.04 13.28 -7.19
N ILE A 11 0.08 11.95 -7.25
CA ILE A 11 1.33 11.17 -7.41
C ILE A 11 1.78 11.04 -8.88
N LYS A 12 1.09 11.69 -9.82
CA LYS A 12 1.35 11.66 -11.27
C LYS A 12 1.10 10.30 -11.97
N ALA A 13 0.26 9.43 -11.42
CA ALA A 13 -0.07 8.14 -12.05
C ALA A 13 -0.69 8.24 -13.46
N PRO A 14 -1.61 9.19 -13.75
CA PRO A 14 -2.20 9.31 -15.09
C PRO A 14 -1.18 9.57 -16.20
N ALA A 15 -0.04 10.21 -15.89
CA ALA A 15 1.02 10.44 -16.87
C ALA A 15 1.72 9.14 -17.29
N VAL A 16 1.76 8.14 -16.39
CA VAL A 16 2.27 6.79 -16.68
C VAL A 16 1.20 5.95 -17.37
N HIS A 17 -0.07 6.08 -16.98
CA HIS A 17 -1.20 5.44 -17.67
C HIS A 17 -1.30 5.85 -19.14
N ALA A 18 -1.08 7.13 -19.45
CA ALA A 18 -1.10 7.66 -20.81
C ALA A 18 0.01 7.08 -21.72
N GLN A 19 1.07 6.51 -21.13
CA GLN A 19 2.12 5.79 -21.85
C GLN A 19 1.78 4.31 -22.09
N GLY A 20 0.60 3.84 -21.65
CA GLY A 20 0.16 2.45 -21.76
C GLY A 20 0.53 1.55 -20.57
N TYR A 21 1.24 2.07 -19.56
CA TYR A 21 1.63 1.30 -18.38
C TYR A 21 0.59 1.47 -17.27
N LYS A 22 -0.08 0.37 -16.93
CA LYS A 22 -1.18 0.33 -15.95
C LYS A 22 -1.00 -0.75 -14.87
N GLY A 23 0.22 -1.29 -14.70
CA GLY A 23 0.52 -2.34 -13.72
C GLY A 23 0.33 -3.76 -14.23
N ALA A 24 0.08 -3.96 -15.53
CA ALA A 24 -0.09 -5.28 -16.12
C ALA A 24 1.11 -6.19 -15.83
N ASN A 25 0.83 -7.49 -15.59
CA ASN A 25 1.79 -8.54 -15.24
C ASN A 25 2.50 -8.36 -13.89
N VAL A 26 2.10 -7.41 -13.05
CA VAL A 26 2.62 -7.26 -11.69
C VAL A 26 1.63 -7.80 -10.68
N LYS A 27 2.09 -8.67 -9.77
CA LYS A 27 1.32 -9.26 -8.69
C LYS A 27 1.46 -8.44 -7.42
N VAL A 28 0.33 -7.96 -6.88
CA VAL A 28 0.29 -7.15 -5.66
C VAL A 28 -0.54 -7.86 -4.60
N ALA A 29 0.11 -8.24 -3.49
CA ALA A 29 -0.56 -8.80 -2.32
C ALA A 29 -0.97 -7.71 -1.34
N VAL A 30 -2.25 -7.70 -0.99
CA VAL A 30 -2.83 -6.81 0.03
C VAL A 30 -3.00 -7.62 1.32
N LEU A 31 -2.07 -7.43 2.26
CA LEU A 31 -2.08 -8.08 3.57
C LEU A 31 -2.95 -7.25 4.52
N ASP A 32 -4.23 -7.64 4.67
CA ASP A 32 -5.24 -6.81 5.32
C ASP A 32 -6.46 -7.63 5.84
N THR A 33 -7.64 -7.03 5.96
CA THR A 33 -8.92 -7.65 6.39
C THR A 33 -9.59 -8.50 5.31
N GLY A 34 -8.89 -8.80 4.21
CA GLY A 34 -9.44 -9.42 3.02
C GLY A 34 -9.87 -8.40 1.97
N ILE A 35 -10.41 -8.86 0.84
CA ILE A 35 -10.92 -8.01 -0.23
C ILE A 35 -12.26 -8.55 -0.67
N HIS A 36 -13.31 -7.72 -0.74
CA HIS A 36 -14.59 -8.13 -1.29
C HIS A 36 -14.50 -8.36 -2.81
N ALA A 37 -14.12 -9.57 -3.23
CA ALA A 37 -13.82 -9.86 -4.64
C ALA A 37 -15.04 -9.76 -5.58
N ALA A 38 -16.26 -9.80 -5.04
CA ALA A 38 -17.49 -9.60 -5.82
C ALA A 38 -17.78 -8.11 -6.11
N HIS A 39 -16.93 -7.19 -5.66
CA HIS A 39 -17.04 -5.77 -5.99
C HIS A 39 -16.87 -5.58 -7.51
N PRO A 40 -17.81 -4.92 -8.21
CA PRO A 40 -17.79 -4.82 -9.69
C PRO A 40 -16.60 -4.04 -10.25
N ASP A 41 -15.91 -3.30 -9.38
CA ASP A 41 -14.80 -2.41 -9.72
C ASP A 41 -13.43 -2.96 -9.27
N LEU A 42 -13.38 -4.23 -8.86
CA LEU A 42 -12.16 -4.93 -8.50
C LEU A 42 -12.05 -6.23 -9.28
N ASN A 43 -10.82 -6.66 -9.56
CA ASN A 43 -10.54 -7.98 -10.11
C ASN A 43 -9.48 -8.67 -9.24
N VAL A 44 -9.93 -9.54 -8.34
CA VAL A 44 -9.06 -10.27 -7.42
C VAL A 44 -8.62 -11.58 -8.08
N ALA A 45 -7.32 -11.72 -8.32
CA ALA A 45 -6.71 -12.87 -9.01
C ALA A 45 -6.61 -14.13 -8.13
N GLY A 46 -6.65 -13.98 -6.80
CA GLY A 46 -6.54 -15.07 -5.85
C GLY A 46 -6.22 -14.56 -4.45
N GLY A 47 -5.84 -15.46 -3.55
CA GLY A 47 -5.54 -15.09 -2.18
C GLY A 47 -5.54 -16.26 -1.21
N ALA A 48 -5.19 -15.97 0.04
CA ALA A 48 -5.24 -16.91 1.15
C ALA A 48 -5.57 -16.18 2.46
N SER A 49 -6.25 -16.86 3.37
CA SER A 49 -6.53 -16.34 4.71
C SER A 49 -5.71 -17.09 5.75
N PHE A 50 -5.19 -16.32 6.70
CA PHE A 50 -4.45 -16.81 7.87
C PHE A 50 -5.20 -16.53 9.17
N VAL A 51 -6.44 -16.00 9.07
CA VAL A 51 -7.35 -15.79 10.19
C VAL A 51 -8.20 -17.06 10.36
N PRO A 52 -8.02 -17.85 11.43
CA PRO A 52 -8.65 -19.18 11.53
C PRO A 52 -10.18 -19.14 11.49
N SER A 53 -10.79 -18.10 12.05
CA SER A 53 -12.25 -17.90 12.06
C SER A 53 -12.83 -17.39 10.75
N GLU A 54 -11.98 -16.92 9.81
CA GLU A 54 -12.40 -16.27 8.57
C GLU A 54 -11.56 -16.82 7.39
N PRO A 55 -11.74 -18.09 7.00
CA PRO A 55 -10.85 -18.79 6.06
C PRO A 55 -10.93 -18.28 4.61
N ASN A 56 -11.89 -17.42 4.29
CA ASN A 56 -12.06 -16.87 2.94
C ASN A 56 -11.48 -15.45 2.84
N ALA A 57 -10.35 -15.29 2.17
CA ALA A 57 -9.71 -13.98 1.97
C ALA A 57 -10.46 -13.06 0.99
N THR A 58 -11.35 -13.61 0.16
CA THR A 58 -12.17 -12.82 -0.78
C THR A 58 -13.45 -12.28 -0.14
N GLN A 59 -13.58 -12.42 1.18
CA GLN A 59 -14.59 -11.78 2.00
C GLN A 59 -13.91 -10.76 2.89
N ASP A 60 -14.49 -9.57 2.94
CA ASP A 60 -14.05 -8.49 3.80
C ASP A 60 -15.25 -8.00 4.61
N PHE A 61 -15.25 -8.32 5.90
CA PHE A 61 -16.31 -7.94 6.82
C PHE A 61 -16.07 -6.57 7.47
N GLN A 62 -14.84 -6.04 7.36
CA GLN A 62 -14.43 -4.80 7.99
C GLN A 62 -14.54 -3.63 6.99
N SER A 63 -14.17 -3.86 5.71
CA SER A 63 -14.06 -2.94 4.57
C SER A 63 -12.69 -2.33 4.29
N HIS A 64 -11.79 -2.32 5.27
CA HIS A 64 -10.49 -1.67 5.18
C HIS A 64 -9.62 -2.26 4.06
N GLY A 65 -9.49 -3.58 3.97
CA GLY A 65 -8.72 -4.23 2.91
C GLY A 65 -9.31 -4.00 1.51
N THR A 66 -10.64 -3.99 1.38
CA THR A 66 -11.31 -3.61 0.12
C THR A 66 -11.01 -2.16 -0.29
N HIS A 67 -10.96 -1.25 0.68
CA HIS A 67 -10.62 0.16 0.46
C HIS A 67 -9.17 0.36 0.02
N VAL A 68 -8.25 -0.30 0.72
CA VAL A 68 -6.82 -0.35 0.38
C VAL A 68 -6.62 -0.91 -1.03
N ALA A 69 -7.28 -2.02 -1.34
CA ALA A 69 -7.21 -2.69 -2.64
C ALA A 69 -7.70 -1.81 -3.79
N GLY A 70 -8.80 -1.07 -3.61
CA GLY A 70 -9.28 -0.15 -4.65
C GLY A 70 -8.32 1.00 -4.94
N THR A 71 -7.60 1.49 -3.93
CA THR A 71 -6.57 2.51 -4.15
C THR A 71 -5.43 1.97 -5.03
N ILE A 72 -5.07 0.68 -4.85
CA ILE A 72 -4.07 0.01 -5.67
C ILE A 72 -4.60 -0.23 -7.08
N ALA A 73 -5.74 -0.90 -7.23
CA ALA A 73 -6.14 -1.53 -8.49
C ALA A 73 -7.66 -1.53 -8.76
N ALA A 74 -8.41 -0.50 -8.31
CA ALA A 74 -9.74 -0.28 -8.84
C ALA A 74 -9.68 -0.16 -10.37
N LEU A 75 -10.61 -0.84 -11.05
CA LEU A 75 -10.57 -1.06 -12.49
C LEU A 75 -10.70 0.25 -13.27
N ASP A 76 -10.09 0.32 -14.45
CA ASP A 76 -10.29 1.43 -15.40
C ASP A 76 -11.47 1.12 -16.31
N ASN A 77 -12.63 1.74 -16.04
CA ASN A 77 -13.91 1.41 -16.67
C ASN A 77 -14.90 2.61 -16.59
N THR A 78 -16.20 2.36 -16.70
CA THR A 78 -17.25 3.40 -16.71
C THR A 78 -17.95 3.63 -15.36
N ILE A 79 -17.53 2.95 -14.30
CA ILE A 79 -18.10 3.01 -12.95
C ILE A 79 -17.06 3.44 -11.91
N GLY A 80 -17.53 3.81 -10.73
CA GLY A 80 -16.70 3.81 -9.54
C GLY A 80 -15.47 4.71 -9.56
N VAL A 81 -14.32 4.12 -9.19
CA VAL A 81 -13.05 4.82 -9.00
C VAL A 81 -11.94 4.19 -9.81
N LEU A 82 -10.83 4.91 -9.98
CA LEU A 82 -9.63 4.42 -10.64
C LEU A 82 -8.51 4.17 -9.62
N GLY A 83 -7.88 3.00 -9.69
CA GLY A 83 -6.69 2.65 -8.90
C GLY A 83 -5.40 3.21 -9.50
N VAL A 84 -4.31 3.18 -8.72
CA VAL A 84 -2.98 3.60 -9.20
C VAL A 84 -2.46 2.66 -10.30
N ALA A 85 -2.67 1.36 -10.17
CA ALA A 85 -2.24 0.32 -11.10
C ALA A 85 -3.45 -0.56 -11.48
N PRO A 86 -4.40 -0.06 -12.29
CA PRO A 86 -5.71 -0.68 -12.49
C PRO A 86 -5.66 -2.02 -13.25
N SER A 87 -4.50 -2.40 -13.81
CA SER A 87 -4.26 -3.68 -14.48
C SER A 87 -3.34 -4.62 -13.69
N ALA A 88 -2.99 -4.28 -12.46
CA ALA A 88 -2.24 -5.19 -11.58
C ALA A 88 -3.05 -6.43 -11.20
N SER A 89 -2.36 -7.56 -11.03
CA SER A 89 -2.97 -8.78 -10.50
C SER A 89 -3.06 -8.67 -8.98
N LEU A 90 -4.27 -8.42 -8.48
CA LEU A 90 -4.53 -8.16 -7.07
C LEU A 90 -4.76 -9.46 -6.29
N TYR A 91 -4.04 -9.67 -5.20
CA TYR A 91 -4.17 -10.86 -4.34
C TYR A 91 -4.64 -10.46 -2.94
N ALA A 92 -5.72 -11.08 -2.47
CA ALA A 92 -6.25 -10.86 -1.13
C ALA A 92 -5.53 -11.76 -0.12
N VAL A 93 -4.75 -11.17 0.80
CA VAL A 93 -4.04 -11.93 1.83
C VAL A 93 -4.59 -11.53 3.18
N LYS A 94 -5.52 -12.32 3.70
CA LYS A 94 -6.26 -11.95 4.90
C LYS A 94 -5.48 -12.33 6.15
N VAL A 95 -4.99 -11.31 6.85
CA VAL A 95 -4.19 -11.42 8.08
C VAL A 95 -4.79 -10.64 9.26
N LEU A 96 -5.88 -9.92 9.01
CA LEU A 96 -6.68 -9.22 10.00
C LEU A 96 -8.13 -9.74 9.99
N ASP A 97 -8.74 -9.86 11.16
CA ASP A 97 -10.12 -10.30 11.32
C ASP A 97 -11.14 -9.17 11.04
N ARG A 98 -12.44 -9.45 11.23
CA ARG A 98 -13.53 -8.48 11.04
C ARG A 98 -13.45 -7.21 11.89
N ASN A 99 -12.69 -7.21 12.98
CA ASN A 99 -12.49 -6.03 13.83
C ASN A 99 -11.28 -5.21 13.38
N GLY A 100 -10.49 -5.73 12.42
CA GLY A 100 -9.22 -5.14 12.01
C GLY A 100 -8.04 -5.58 12.87
N ASP A 101 -8.23 -6.58 13.73
CA ASP A 101 -7.20 -7.09 14.63
C ASP A 101 -6.45 -8.27 14.00
N GLY A 102 -5.16 -8.37 14.28
CA GLY A 102 -4.33 -9.45 13.74
C GLY A 102 -3.20 -9.86 14.67
N GLN A 103 -2.89 -11.15 14.67
CA GLN A 103 -1.70 -11.67 15.33
C GLN A 103 -0.48 -11.56 14.42
N TYR A 104 0.69 -11.34 15.01
CA TYR A 104 1.94 -11.34 14.23
C TYR A 104 2.18 -12.67 13.50
N SER A 105 1.75 -13.79 14.05
CA SER A 105 1.80 -15.10 13.37
C SER A 105 1.00 -15.12 12.07
N TRP A 106 -0.16 -14.47 12.03
CA TRP A 106 -1.00 -14.37 10.82
C TRP A 106 -0.34 -13.46 9.78
N ILE A 107 0.20 -12.33 10.22
CA ILE A 107 0.92 -11.39 9.34
C ILE A 107 2.16 -12.06 8.75
N ILE A 108 2.96 -12.76 9.57
CA ILE A 108 4.14 -13.52 9.14
C ILE A 108 3.74 -14.58 8.09
N SER A 109 2.70 -15.36 8.36
CA SER A 109 2.22 -16.38 7.43
C SER A 109 1.77 -15.77 6.09
N GLY A 110 1.13 -14.59 6.14
CA GLY A 110 0.77 -13.84 4.93
C GLY A 110 1.98 -13.36 4.13
N ILE A 111 3.03 -12.89 4.80
CA ILE A 111 4.29 -12.48 4.14
C ILE A 111 4.96 -13.68 3.49
N GLU A 112 5.07 -14.80 4.22
CA GLU A 112 5.65 -16.04 3.72
C GLU A 112 4.87 -16.58 2.51
N TRP A 113 3.53 -16.53 2.56
CA TRP A 113 2.69 -16.88 1.43
C TRP A 113 2.94 -15.99 0.22
N ALA A 114 3.06 -14.68 0.41
CA ALA A 114 3.32 -13.75 -0.68
C ALA A 114 4.67 -14.04 -1.35
N VAL A 115 5.71 -14.36 -0.58
CA VAL A 115 7.02 -14.79 -1.10
C VAL A 115 6.89 -16.12 -1.85
N ALA A 116 6.25 -17.12 -1.25
CA ALA A 116 6.09 -18.44 -1.84
C ALA A 116 5.27 -18.44 -3.14
N ASN A 117 4.39 -17.45 -3.32
CA ASN A 117 3.54 -17.29 -4.51
C ASN A 117 4.08 -16.24 -5.51
N ASN A 118 5.34 -15.82 -5.33
CA ASN A 118 6.05 -14.91 -6.22
C ASN A 118 5.30 -13.58 -6.41
N MET A 119 4.83 -12.98 -5.31
CA MET A 119 4.31 -11.62 -5.36
C MET A 119 5.44 -10.63 -5.64
N ASP A 120 5.18 -9.60 -6.44
CA ASP A 120 6.17 -8.57 -6.75
C ASP A 120 6.13 -7.44 -5.70
N VAL A 121 4.93 -7.15 -5.19
CA VAL A 121 4.69 -6.09 -4.21
C VAL A 121 3.82 -6.62 -3.07
N ILE A 122 4.19 -6.27 -1.83
CA ILE A 122 3.40 -6.46 -0.62
C ILE A 122 2.98 -5.08 -0.10
N ASN A 123 1.67 -4.90 0.13
CA ASN A 123 1.14 -3.77 0.88
C ASN A 123 0.63 -4.23 2.25
N MET A 124 1.14 -3.61 3.31
CA MET A 124 0.71 -3.81 4.69
C MET A 124 0.18 -2.49 5.26
N SER A 125 -1.12 -2.26 5.10
CA SER A 125 -1.81 -1.08 5.65
C SER A 125 -2.17 -1.28 7.12
N LEU A 126 -1.20 -1.76 7.90
CA LEU A 126 -1.35 -2.18 9.30
C LEU A 126 -0.07 -1.83 10.08
N GLY A 127 -0.17 -1.85 11.41
CA GLY A 127 1.01 -1.69 12.24
C GLY A 127 0.77 -1.99 13.71
N GLY A 128 1.83 -2.38 14.41
CA GLY A 128 1.85 -2.58 15.85
C GLY A 128 2.94 -1.74 16.53
N PRO A 129 2.83 -1.48 17.84
CA PRO A 129 3.76 -0.64 18.57
C PRO A 129 5.12 -1.31 18.83
N ASN A 130 5.17 -2.64 18.83
CA ASN A 130 6.35 -3.42 19.21
C ASN A 130 6.88 -4.24 18.03
N GLY A 131 8.20 -4.31 17.86
CA GLY A 131 8.81 -5.20 16.88
C GLY A 131 8.77 -6.67 17.34
N SER A 132 8.94 -7.59 16.39
CA SER A 132 9.23 -9.00 16.65
C SER A 132 10.38 -9.47 15.76
N THR A 133 11.32 -10.25 16.30
CA THR A 133 12.40 -10.86 15.51
C THR A 133 11.83 -11.72 14.37
N ALA A 134 10.77 -12.47 14.62
CA ALA A 134 10.14 -13.30 13.60
C ALA A 134 9.50 -12.45 12.50
N LEU A 135 8.84 -11.34 12.85
CA LEU A 135 8.26 -10.43 11.87
C LEU A 135 9.36 -9.75 11.04
N LYS A 136 10.44 -9.27 11.68
CA LYS A 136 11.58 -8.70 10.97
C LYS A 136 12.17 -9.71 9.97
N ASN A 137 12.41 -10.94 10.41
CA ASN A 137 12.98 -11.98 9.53
C ASN A 137 12.08 -12.28 8.33
N ALA A 138 10.75 -12.30 8.51
CA ALA A 138 9.81 -12.50 7.41
C ALA A 138 9.87 -11.35 6.39
N VAL A 139 9.86 -10.10 6.86
CA VAL A 139 9.97 -8.91 6.01
C VAL A 139 11.33 -8.85 5.30
N ASP A 140 12.43 -9.07 6.02
CA ASP A 140 13.78 -9.14 5.45
C ASP A 140 13.86 -10.23 4.38
N THR A 141 13.26 -11.40 4.63
CA THR A 141 13.23 -12.51 3.66
C THR A 141 12.46 -12.12 2.40
N ALA A 142 11.30 -11.47 2.54
CA ALA A 142 10.54 -10.99 1.39
C ALA A 142 11.35 -9.98 0.56
N ASN A 143 11.99 -9.02 1.22
CA ASN A 143 12.86 -8.06 0.55
C ASN A 143 14.05 -8.74 -0.14
N ASN A 144 14.74 -9.65 0.53
CA ASN A 144 15.87 -10.40 -0.04
C ASN A 144 15.48 -11.32 -1.21
N ARG A 145 14.20 -11.69 -1.32
CA ARG A 145 13.63 -12.45 -2.44
C ARG A 145 13.14 -11.56 -3.59
N GLY A 146 13.39 -10.26 -3.52
CA GLY A 146 13.06 -9.31 -4.59
C GLY A 146 11.66 -8.71 -4.50
N VAL A 147 10.93 -8.93 -3.39
CA VAL A 147 9.61 -8.35 -3.19
C VAL A 147 9.75 -6.90 -2.71
N VAL A 148 8.98 -5.98 -3.29
CA VAL A 148 8.86 -4.60 -2.77
C VAL A 148 7.88 -4.63 -1.60
N VAL A 149 8.35 -4.29 -0.40
CA VAL A 149 7.52 -4.32 0.82
C VAL A 149 7.18 -2.89 1.25
N VAL A 150 5.89 -2.56 1.31
CA VAL A 150 5.37 -1.24 1.63
C VAL A 150 4.46 -1.34 2.86
N ALA A 151 4.60 -0.43 3.82
CA ALA A 151 3.73 -0.38 4.98
C ALA A 151 3.34 1.03 5.40
N ALA A 152 2.15 1.14 6.01
CA ALA A 152 1.68 2.35 6.64
C ALA A 152 2.58 2.74 7.82
N ALA A 153 3.06 3.98 7.88
CA ALA A 153 3.96 4.42 8.96
C ALA A 153 3.30 4.41 10.35
N GLY A 154 1.97 4.52 10.41
CA GLY A 154 1.20 4.59 11.66
C GLY A 154 0.40 5.88 11.80
N ASN A 155 -0.53 5.88 12.75
CA ASN A 155 -1.45 7.00 12.99
C ASN A 155 -1.30 7.59 14.40
N SER A 156 -0.08 7.55 14.96
CA SER A 156 0.21 7.96 16.34
C SER A 156 0.68 9.42 16.45
N GLY A 157 0.60 10.19 15.36
CA GLY A 157 1.00 11.60 15.32
C GLY A 157 2.49 11.81 15.56
N SER A 158 2.87 12.93 16.15
CA SER A 158 4.27 13.24 16.46
C SER A 158 4.40 13.75 17.89
N THR A 159 5.40 13.26 18.62
CA THR A 159 5.65 13.63 20.02
C THR A 159 7.08 14.12 20.18
N GLY A 160 7.29 15.43 20.00
CA GLY A 160 8.64 16.02 20.03
C GLY A 160 9.54 15.39 18.96
N SER A 161 10.70 14.88 19.38
CA SER A 161 11.68 14.18 18.53
C SER A 161 11.57 12.64 18.60
N THR A 162 10.56 12.10 19.31
CA THR A 162 10.40 10.65 19.46
C THR A 162 9.73 10.05 18.22
N SER A 163 10.33 9.00 17.67
CA SER A 163 9.71 8.23 16.58
C SER A 163 8.43 7.54 17.05
N THR A 164 7.35 7.75 16.29
CA THR A 164 6.04 7.12 16.47
C THR A 164 5.72 6.14 15.33
N VAL A 165 6.71 5.82 14.49
CA VAL A 165 6.57 4.85 13.40
C VAL A 165 6.33 3.44 13.99
N GLY A 166 5.31 2.76 13.48
CA GLY A 166 4.94 1.40 13.89
C GLY A 166 5.68 0.30 13.11
N TYR A 167 5.56 -0.94 13.56
CA TYR A 167 6.10 -2.12 12.86
C TYR A 167 5.01 -2.78 12.01
N PRO A 168 5.29 -3.21 10.76
CA PRO A 168 6.62 -3.42 10.18
C PRO A 168 7.24 -2.23 9.43
N ALA A 169 6.56 -1.08 9.36
CA ALA A 169 7.09 0.10 8.66
C ALA A 169 8.46 0.55 9.19
N LYS A 170 8.70 0.40 10.49
CA LYS A 170 9.96 0.77 11.15
C LYS A 170 11.17 -0.10 10.75
N TYR A 171 10.98 -1.21 10.03
CA TYR A 171 12.09 -2.05 9.59
C TYR A 171 12.72 -1.50 8.31
N ASP A 172 14.06 -1.48 8.25
CA ASP A 172 14.83 -1.00 7.10
C ASP A 172 14.47 -1.69 5.77
N SER A 173 13.95 -2.92 5.80
CA SER A 173 13.52 -3.68 4.62
C SER A 173 12.14 -3.26 4.08
N THR A 174 11.42 -2.39 4.78
CA THR A 174 10.08 -1.90 4.45
C THR A 174 10.18 -0.44 3.98
N ILE A 175 9.31 -0.05 3.05
CA ILE A 175 9.07 1.36 2.70
C ILE A 175 7.97 1.90 3.63
N ALA A 176 8.34 2.78 4.56
CA ALA A 176 7.43 3.43 5.49
C ALA A 176 6.76 4.66 4.87
N VAL A 177 5.42 4.67 4.83
CA VAL A 177 4.66 5.70 4.10
C VAL A 177 3.90 6.63 5.05
N ALA A 178 4.23 7.92 4.98
CA ALA A 178 3.54 9.00 5.67
C ALA A 178 2.30 9.49 4.91
N ASN A 179 1.35 10.08 5.64
CA ASN A 179 0.08 10.56 5.13
C ASN A 179 0.10 12.08 4.91
N VAL A 180 -0.11 12.49 3.66
CA VAL A 180 -0.39 13.88 3.28
C VAL A 180 -1.80 14.04 2.71
N ASN A 181 -2.32 15.26 2.75
CA ASN A 181 -3.59 15.61 2.13
C ASN A 181 -3.41 16.15 0.69
N SER A 182 -4.50 16.56 0.05
CA SER A 182 -4.53 17.14 -1.31
C SER A 182 -3.70 18.42 -1.49
N SER A 183 -3.32 19.08 -0.39
CA SER A 183 -2.49 20.29 -0.38
C SER A 183 -1.02 20.00 -0.02
N ASN A 184 -0.61 18.72 -0.06
CA ASN A 184 0.72 18.25 0.36
C ASN A 184 1.07 18.54 1.84
N VAL A 185 0.07 18.80 2.68
CA VAL A 185 0.27 19.03 4.10
C VAL A 185 0.16 17.70 4.83
N ARG A 186 1.12 17.39 5.72
CA ARG A 186 1.06 16.20 6.57
C ARG A 186 -0.20 16.20 7.42
N ASN A 187 -0.89 15.07 7.46
CA ASN A 187 -2.00 14.87 8.39
C ASN A 187 -1.46 14.81 9.84
N SER A 188 -2.12 15.47 10.78
CA SER A 188 -1.68 15.52 12.19
C SER A 188 -1.54 14.15 12.84
N SER A 189 -2.35 13.17 12.41
CA SER A 189 -2.28 11.79 12.89
C SER A 189 -1.13 10.99 12.28
N SER A 190 -0.53 11.40 11.15
CA SER A 190 0.54 10.63 10.51
C SER A 190 1.72 10.43 11.47
N SER A 191 2.15 9.20 11.70
CA SER A 191 3.37 8.94 12.47
C SER A 191 4.57 9.67 11.86
N ALA A 192 5.57 9.97 12.68
CA ALA A 192 6.79 10.70 12.35
C ALA A 192 8.01 10.00 12.95
N GLY A 193 9.17 10.10 12.31
CA GLY A 193 10.39 9.42 12.73
C GLY A 193 11.45 9.44 11.65
N PRO A 194 12.72 9.14 11.99
CA PRO A 194 13.80 8.98 11.03
C PRO A 194 13.58 7.80 10.07
N GLU A 195 12.67 6.88 10.39
CA GLU A 195 12.37 5.69 9.58
C GLU A 195 11.38 5.98 8.44
N LEU A 196 10.84 7.20 8.32
CA LEU A 196 9.97 7.55 7.18
C LEU A 196 10.76 7.63 5.88
N ASP A 197 10.31 6.88 4.86
CA ASP A 197 10.94 6.88 3.54
C ASP A 197 10.30 7.90 2.60
N VAL A 198 8.96 7.88 2.50
CA VAL A 198 8.21 8.70 1.55
C VAL A 198 6.84 9.11 2.10
N SER A 199 6.20 10.06 1.43
CA SER A 199 4.84 10.49 1.68
C SER A 199 3.93 10.15 0.50
N ALA A 200 2.68 9.84 0.79
CA ALA A 200 1.64 9.65 -0.21
C ALA A 200 0.26 10.13 0.29
N PRO A 201 -0.73 10.32 -0.61
CA PRO A 201 -2.05 10.79 -0.23
C PRO A 201 -2.76 9.78 0.68
N GLY A 202 -3.15 10.22 1.88
CA GLY A 202 -3.84 9.35 2.85
C GLY A 202 -4.99 10.03 3.59
N THR A 203 -5.42 11.22 3.17
CA THR A 203 -6.50 11.98 3.83
C THR A 203 -7.73 12.07 2.93
N SER A 204 -8.89 11.63 3.39
CA SER A 204 -10.14 11.64 2.61
C SER A 204 -9.99 10.95 1.24
N ILE A 205 -9.35 9.78 1.22
CA ILE A 205 -9.12 8.99 0.00
C ILE A 205 -10.38 8.20 -0.33
N LEU A 206 -11.01 8.53 -1.45
CA LEU A 206 -12.17 7.80 -1.98
C LEU A 206 -11.71 6.48 -2.61
N SER A 207 -12.30 5.36 -2.19
CA SER A 207 -12.03 4.03 -2.74
C SER A 207 -13.22 3.08 -2.58
N THR A 208 -13.10 1.86 -3.10
CA THR A 208 -14.09 0.78 -3.04
C THR A 208 -14.30 0.26 -1.62
N VAL A 209 -15.52 -0.11 -1.25
CA VAL A 209 -15.85 -0.83 -0.01
C VAL A 209 -16.84 -1.96 -0.32
N PRO A 210 -17.03 -2.95 0.58
CA PRO A 210 -17.99 -4.03 0.38
C PRO A 210 -19.40 -3.54 0.03
N SER A 211 -20.23 -4.42 -0.51
CA SER A 211 -21.60 -4.11 -0.94
C SER A 211 -21.69 -3.09 -2.08
N ARG A 212 -20.71 -3.14 -3.01
CA ARG A 212 -20.63 -2.28 -4.21
C ARG A 212 -20.52 -0.77 -3.89
N GLY A 213 -20.03 -0.44 -2.71
CA GLY A 213 -19.97 0.92 -2.21
C GLY A 213 -18.64 1.61 -2.50
N TYR A 214 -18.63 2.92 -2.28
CA TYR A 214 -17.42 3.74 -2.30
C TYR A 214 -17.47 4.70 -1.12
N THR A 215 -16.34 4.89 -0.44
CA THR A 215 -16.26 5.84 0.69
C THR A 215 -14.87 6.43 0.84
N SER A 216 -14.76 7.52 1.60
CA SER A 216 -13.50 8.21 1.86
C SER A 216 -12.96 7.86 3.23
N TYR A 217 -11.74 7.29 3.29
CA TYR A 217 -11.03 7.01 4.54
C TYR A 217 -9.80 7.90 4.71
N THR A 218 -9.36 8.05 5.97
CA THR A 218 -8.16 8.82 6.33
C THR A 218 -7.25 7.95 7.20
N GLY A 219 -5.97 7.87 6.82
CA GLY A 219 -4.93 7.18 7.55
C GLY A 219 -3.70 6.92 6.69
N THR A 220 -2.56 6.63 7.33
CA THR A 220 -1.38 6.11 6.61
C THR A 220 -1.67 4.80 5.88
N SER A 221 -2.68 4.04 6.33
CA SER A 221 -3.26 2.90 5.64
C SER A 221 -3.77 3.20 4.22
N MET A 222 -4.22 4.43 3.94
CA MET A 222 -4.63 4.86 2.60
C MET A 222 -3.46 5.47 1.81
N ALA A 223 -2.38 5.87 2.49
CA ALA A 223 -1.15 6.33 1.84
C ALA A 223 -0.30 5.16 1.30
N SER A 224 -0.12 4.10 2.09
CA SER A 224 0.60 2.87 1.70
C SER A 224 0.20 2.33 0.30
N PRO A 225 -1.09 2.12 -0.02
CA PRO A 225 -1.50 1.56 -1.31
C PRO A 225 -1.16 2.44 -2.51
N HIS A 226 -1.00 3.76 -2.34
CA HIS A 226 -0.51 4.61 -3.42
C HIS A 226 0.93 4.27 -3.81
N VAL A 227 1.78 3.99 -2.82
CA VAL A 227 3.18 3.60 -3.04
C VAL A 227 3.28 2.18 -3.58
N ALA A 228 2.46 1.25 -3.09
CA ALA A 228 2.40 -0.11 -3.64
C ALA A 228 1.93 -0.11 -5.10
N GLY A 229 0.91 0.67 -5.44
CA GLY A 229 0.48 0.86 -6.82
C GLY A 229 1.53 1.54 -7.69
N ALA A 230 2.27 2.53 -7.16
CA ALA A 230 3.36 3.17 -7.88
C ALA A 230 4.51 2.20 -8.17
N ALA A 231 4.86 1.32 -7.22
CA ALA A 231 5.83 0.24 -7.43
C ALA A 231 5.36 -0.70 -8.56
N ALA A 232 4.07 -1.04 -8.60
CA ALA A 232 3.51 -1.86 -9.68
C ALA A 232 3.55 -1.16 -11.05
N LEU A 233 3.31 0.16 -11.11
CA LEU A 233 3.49 0.92 -12.34
C LEU A 233 4.96 0.91 -12.81
N ILE A 234 5.91 1.17 -11.91
CA ILE A 234 7.35 1.17 -12.21
C ILE A 234 7.79 -0.19 -12.76
N LEU A 235 7.38 -1.29 -12.11
CA LEU A 235 7.69 -2.66 -12.53
C LEU A 235 7.03 -3.03 -13.86
N SER A 236 5.78 -2.59 -14.10
CA SER A 236 5.12 -2.86 -15.39
C SER A 236 5.80 -2.18 -16.58
N LYS A 237 6.47 -1.04 -16.34
CA LYS A 237 7.28 -0.34 -17.35
C LYS A 237 8.70 -0.89 -17.46
N ASN A 238 9.29 -1.30 -16.34
CA ASN A 238 10.66 -1.77 -16.25
C ASN A 238 10.73 -3.10 -15.47
N PRO A 239 10.34 -4.24 -16.07
CA PRO A 239 10.14 -5.51 -15.36
C PRO A 239 11.42 -6.15 -14.80
N ASN A 240 12.59 -5.70 -15.23
CA ASN A 240 13.89 -6.21 -14.77
C ASN A 240 14.47 -5.44 -13.57
N LEU A 241 13.77 -4.43 -13.04
CA LEU A 241 14.23 -3.72 -11.86
C LEU A 241 14.13 -4.61 -10.62
N SER A 242 15.18 -4.61 -9.81
CA SER A 242 15.12 -5.15 -8.45
C SER A 242 14.25 -4.26 -7.56
N ASN A 243 13.73 -4.84 -6.47
CA ASN A 243 12.99 -4.10 -5.46
C ASN A 243 13.77 -2.91 -4.86
N SER A 244 15.09 -3.04 -4.68
CA SER A 244 15.95 -1.96 -4.19
C SER A 244 16.02 -0.80 -5.19
N GLN A 245 16.09 -1.09 -6.49
CA GLN A 245 16.04 -0.06 -7.54
C GLN A 245 14.66 0.62 -7.61
N VAL A 246 13.57 -0.14 -7.43
CA VAL A 246 12.21 0.44 -7.35
C VAL A 246 12.10 1.38 -6.14
N ARG A 247 12.56 0.94 -4.96
CA ARG A 247 12.61 1.79 -3.75
C ARG A 247 13.41 3.06 -3.99
N GLN A 248 14.63 2.94 -4.50
CA GLN A 248 15.50 4.09 -4.79
C GLN A 248 14.85 5.07 -5.76
N ARG A 249 14.14 4.59 -6.78
CA ARG A 249 13.41 5.45 -7.73
C ARG A 249 12.28 6.22 -7.04
N LEU A 250 11.50 5.56 -6.19
CA LEU A 250 10.44 6.21 -5.41
C LEU A 250 11.00 7.29 -4.47
N GLU A 251 12.11 6.99 -3.78
CA GLU A 251 12.75 7.91 -2.84
C GLU A 251 13.48 9.07 -3.52
N ASN A 252 14.32 8.80 -4.51
CA ASN A 252 15.21 9.80 -5.12
C ASN A 252 14.47 10.78 -6.05
N THR A 253 13.26 10.43 -6.47
CA THR A 253 12.43 11.30 -7.33
C THR A 253 11.22 11.87 -6.60
N ALA A 254 11.09 11.62 -5.30
CA ALA A 254 10.07 12.23 -4.47
C ALA A 254 10.19 13.75 -4.49
N THR A 255 9.05 14.44 -4.47
CA THR A 255 8.98 15.90 -4.39
C THR A 255 9.17 16.30 -2.92
N PRO A 256 10.25 17.01 -2.54
CA PRO A 256 10.52 17.36 -1.15
C PRO A 256 9.39 18.20 -0.54
N LEU A 257 8.94 17.86 0.66
CA LEU A 257 7.84 18.55 1.37
C LEU A 257 8.26 19.23 2.68
N GLY A 258 9.53 19.10 3.06
CA GLY A 258 10.07 19.68 4.30
C GLY A 258 10.99 18.71 5.03
N ASN A 259 10.97 18.78 6.36
CA ASN A 259 11.84 17.96 7.21
C ASN A 259 11.52 16.47 7.06
N SER A 260 12.54 15.66 6.78
CA SER A 260 12.41 14.22 6.55
C SER A 260 11.87 13.45 7.73
N PHE A 261 12.04 13.95 8.96
CA PHE A 261 11.42 13.38 10.15
C PHE A 261 9.89 13.31 10.05
N TYR A 262 9.26 14.19 9.27
CA TYR A 262 7.80 14.25 9.09
C TYR A 262 7.33 13.76 7.72
N TYR A 263 8.17 13.84 6.70
CA TYR A 263 7.76 13.61 5.31
C TYR A 263 8.59 12.54 4.58
N GLY A 264 9.63 11.98 5.21
CA GLY A 264 10.65 11.19 4.52
C GLY A 264 11.31 12.02 3.41
N LYS A 265 11.47 11.44 2.22
CA LYS A 265 11.95 12.15 1.02
C LYS A 265 10.90 13.08 0.40
N GLY A 266 9.65 13.03 0.87
CA GLY A 266 8.54 13.83 0.37
C GLY A 266 7.53 13.01 -0.44
N LEU A 267 6.69 13.70 -1.23
CA LEU A 267 5.61 13.07 -1.98
C LEU A 267 6.14 12.26 -3.17
N ILE A 268 5.74 10.99 -3.28
CA ILE A 268 6.11 10.17 -4.45
C ILE A 268 5.63 10.78 -5.77
N ASN A 269 6.48 10.70 -6.80
CA ASN A 269 6.16 11.13 -8.16
C ASN A 269 6.43 9.97 -9.13
N VAL A 270 5.39 9.20 -9.43
CA VAL A 270 5.56 7.96 -10.21
C VAL A 270 5.98 8.21 -11.66
N GLN A 271 5.63 9.38 -12.22
CA GLN A 271 6.10 9.77 -13.55
C GLN A 271 7.63 9.91 -13.56
N ALA A 272 8.20 10.59 -12.56
CA ALA A 272 9.64 10.73 -12.44
C ALA A 272 10.32 9.40 -12.09
N ALA A 273 9.75 8.63 -11.17
CA ALA A 273 10.30 7.34 -10.73
C ALA A 273 10.36 6.28 -11.83
N SER A 274 9.42 6.32 -12.79
CA SER A 274 9.28 5.29 -13.85
C SER A 274 10.14 5.54 -15.10
N ASN A 275 10.91 6.64 -15.15
CA ASN A 275 11.83 6.97 -16.25
C ASN A 275 13.25 6.50 -15.93
#